data_AF-I4VZQ4-F1
#
_entry.id   AF-I4VZQ4-F1
#
_cell.length_a   1.000
_cell.length_b   1.000
_cell.length_c   1.000
_cell.angle_alpha   90.00
_cell.angle_beta   90.00
_cell.angle_gamma   90.00
#
_symmetry.space_group_name_H-M   'P 1'
#
loop_
_entity.id
_entity.type
_entity.pdbx_description
1 polymer ?
#
loop_
_entity_poly.entity_id
_entity_poly.type
_entity_poly.pdbx_seq_one_letter_code
_entity_poly.pdbx_strand_id
1 'polypeptide(L)' 'MHVVLSGGASRTLDGRIARIGHNVHSRSTAEPIPVIDLDVTLDSSDANLKPGRSVRVDIPLHKERAA' A
#
# COMPACT_ATOMS: atom_id res chain seq x y z
N MET A 1 2.00 7.22 -5.60
CA MET A 1 2.28 6.47 -4.34
C MET A 1 3.62 5.80 -4.55
N HIS A 2 4.43 5.69 -3.49
CA HIS A 2 5.75 5.06 -3.59
C HIS A 2 5.82 3.80 -2.73
N VAL A 3 6.46 2.75 -3.26
CA VAL A 3 6.71 1.49 -2.56
C VAL A 3 8.21 1.32 -2.39
N VAL A 4 8.65 1.27 -1.14
CA VAL A 4 10.06 1.11 -0.78
C VAL A 4 10.31 -0.32 -0.34
N LEU A 5 11.24 -0.99 -1.02
CA LEU A 5 11.61 -2.36 -0.71
C LEU A 5 12.61 -2.40 0.46
N SER A 6 12.32 -3.22 1.47
CA SER A 6 13.26 -3.43 2.59
C SER A 6 14.36 -4.42 2.19
N GLY A 7 15.62 -4.06 2.51
CA GLY A 7 16.83 -4.87 2.32
C GLY A 7 17.50 -4.73 0.94
N GLY A 8 18.74 -4.23 0.93
CA GLY A 8 19.67 -4.17 -0.22
C GLY A 8 19.27 -3.20 -1.35
N ALA A 9 20.08 -2.15 -1.56
CA ALA A 9 19.86 -1.05 -2.51
C ALA A 9 18.39 -0.59 -2.55
N SER A 10 17.98 0.29 -1.62
CA SER A 10 16.63 0.83 -1.53
C SER A 10 16.12 1.26 -2.91
N ARG A 11 15.24 0.43 -3.47
CA ARG A 11 14.58 0.70 -4.74
C ARG A 11 13.19 1.21 -4.42
N THR A 12 12.92 2.42 -4.89
CA THR A 12 11.58 3.00 -4.86
C THR A 12 10.86 2.60 -6.15
N LEU A 13 9.68 2.04 -6.01
CA LEU A 13 8.79 1.70 -7.12
C LEU A 13 7.60 2.63 -7.09
N ASP A 14 7.26 3.18 -8.24
CA ASP A 14 6.02 3.90 -8.42
C ASP A 14 4.87 2.91 -8.63
N GLY A 15 3.72 3.31 -8.14
CA GLY A 15 2.50 2.55 -8.30
C GLY A 15 1.27 3.35 -7.96
N ARG A 16 0.14 2.71 -8.20
CA ARG A 16 -1.20 3.27 -8.01
C ARG A 16 -2.07 2.32 -7.18
N ILE A 17 -2.95 2.91 -6.39
CA ILE A 17 -4.01 2.16 -5.71
C ILE A 17 -4.99 1.72 -6.80
N ALA A 18 -5.05 0.42 -7.06
CA ALA A 18 -6.01 -0.15 -8.00
C ALA A 18 -7.40 -0.27 -7.37
N ARG A 19 -7.47 -0.47 -6.05
CA ARG A 19 -8.74 -0.69 -5.35
C ARG A 19 -8.65 -0.44 -3.85
N ILE A 20 -9.78 -0.04 -3.25
CA ILE A 20 -9.93 0.22 -1.81
C ILE A 20 -11.09 -0.63 -1.28
N GLY A 21 -10.90 -1.32 -0.15
CA GLY A 21 -12.00 -1.84 0.65
C GLY A 21 -12.68 -3.10 0.12
N HIS A 22 -11.95 -4.05 -0.48
CA HIS A 22 -12.54 -5.39 -0.72
C HIS A 22 -12.97 -6.06 0.58
N ASN A 23 -12.20 -5.81 1.63
CA ASN A 23 -12.34 -6.46 2.90
C ASN A 23 -12.34 -5.33 3.94
N VAL A 24 -13.52 -5.07 4.47
CA VAL A 24 -13.67 -4.30 5.70
C VAL A 24 -13.85 -5.32 6.80
N HIS A 25 -12.82 -5.50 7.60
CA HIS A 25 -12.86 -6.47 8.69
C HIS A 25 -12.40 -5.82 9.99
N SER A 26 -12.83 -6.38 11.11
CA SER A 26 -12.31 -5.97 12.41
C SER A 26 -10.97 -6.65 12.69
N ARG A 27 -10.02 -5.92 13.25
CA ARG A 27 -8.80 -6.51 13.85
C ARG A 27 -8.92 -6.81 15.34
N SER A 28 -10.01 -6.41 15.98
CA SER A 28 -10.24 -6.63 17.41
C SER A 28 -11.63 -7.23 17.64
N THR A 29 -11.68 -8.22 18.53
CA THR A 29 -12.91 -8.89 18.95
C THR A 29 -13.59 -8.18 20.12
N ALA A 30 -12.85 -7.33 20.85
CA ALA A 30 -13.37 -6.56 21.98
C ALA A 30 -13.98 -5.23 21.57
N GLU A 31 -13.37 -4.55 20.59
CA GLU A 31 -13.85 -3.29 20.01
C GLU A 31 -13.63 -3.33 18.49
N PRO A 32 -14.65 -3.10 17.65
CA PRO A 32 -14.49 -3.15 16.20
C PRO A 32 -13.53 -2.07 15.70
N ILE A 33 -12.30 -2.45 15.38
CA ILE A 33 -11.34 -1.56 14.71
C ILE A 33 -11.41 -1.85 13.22
N PRO A 34 -12.03 -0.97 12.41
CA PRO A 34 -12.16 -1.21 10.98
C PRO A 34 -10.79 -1.19 10.31
N VAL A 35 -10.55 -2.19 9.49
CA VAL A 35 -9.39 -2.28 8.61
C VAL A 35 -9.85 -2.28 7.18
N ILE A 36 -9.10 -1.58 6.33
CA ILE A 36 -9.37 -1.47 4.90
C ILE A 36 -8.16 -2.01 4.16
N ASP A 37 -8.39 -3.02 3.33
CA ASP A 37 -7.38 -3.52 2.41
C ASP A 37 -7.26 -2.63 1.16
N LEU A 38 -6.03 -2.45 0.69
CA LEU A 38 -5.69 -1.70 -0.52
C LEU A 38 -5.00 -2.64 -1.51
N ASP A 39 -5.54 -2.73 -2.73
CA ASP A 39 -4.85 -3.38 -3.83
C ASP A 39 -3.97 -2.34 -4.54
N VAL A 40 -2.69 -2.66 -4.70
CA VAL A 40 -1.70 -1.77 -5.31
C VAL A 40 -1.17 -2.43 -6.57
N THR A 41 -1.22 -1.71 -7.69
CA THR A 41 -0.52 -2.08 -8.91
C THR A 41 0.76 -1.28 -9.01
N LEU A 42 1.88 -1.96 -9.22
CA LEU A 42 3.19 -1.33 -9.46
C LEU A 42 3.34 -1.06 -10.96
N ASP A 43 3.92 0.09 -11.31
CA ASP A 43 4.07 0.50 -12.71
C ASP A 43 5.20 -0.27 -13.42
N SER A 44 6.14 -0.86 -12.67
CA SER A 44 7.24 -1.65 -13.21
C SER A 44 6.95 -3.15 -13.18
N SER A 45 7.03 -3.80 -14.34
CA SER A 45 6.95 -5.26 -14.48
C SER A 45 8.15 -6.00 -13.89
N ASP A 46 9.33 -5.36 -13.83
CA ASP A 46 10.59 -5.92 -13.31
C ASP A 46 10.89 -5.50 -11.86
N ALA A 47 9.84 -5.39 -11.04
CA ALA A 47 9.96 -5.03 -9.63
C ALA A 47 10.83 -6.02 -8.81
N ASN A 48 11.06 -7.25 -9.31
CA ASN A 48 11.70 -8.37 -8.60
C ASN A 48 11.18 -8.50 -7.15
N LEU A 49 9.88 -8.28 -6.99
CA LEU A 49 9.20 -8.33 -5.71
C LEU A 49 8.72 -9.75 -5.48
N LYS A 50 9.44 -10.49 -4.65
CA LYS A 50 9.05 -11.85 -4.29
C LYS A 50 7.85 -11.83 -3.32
N PRO A 51 6.90 -12.77 -3.43
CA PRO A 51 5.84 -12.95 -2.44
C PRO A 51 6.41 -13.09 -1.02
N GLY A 52 5.75 -12.48 -0.04
CA GLY A 52 6.18 -12.50 1.37
C GLY A 52 7.32 -11.55 1.72
N ARG A 53 7.88 -10.80 0.76
CA ARG A 53 8.88 -9.78 1.04
C ARG A 53 8.25 -8.56 1.72
N SER A 54 8.84 -8.12 2.82
CA SER A 54 8.41 -6.91 3.52
C SER A 54 8.65 -5.65 2.67
N VAL A 55 7.64 -4.78 2.62
CA VAL A 55 7.67 -3.51 1.91
C VAL A 55 7.16 -2.39 2.81
N ARG A 56 7.61 -1.16 2.55
CA ARG A 56 7.01 0.06 3.07
C ARG A 56 6.26 0.75 1.94
N VAL A 57 5.07 1.23 2.25
CA VAL A 57 4.20 1.94 1.31
C VAL A 57 4.01 3.36 1.82
N ASP A 58 4.45 4.33 1.02
CA ASP A 58 4.27 5.75 1.29
C ASP A 58 3.12 6.29 0.43
N ILE A 59 2.00 6.58 1.09
CA ILE A 59 0.79 7.14 0.48
C ILE A 59 0.80 8.65 0.77
N PRO A 60 1.06 9.51 -0.22
CA PRO A 60 1.02 10.94 0.00
C PRO A 60 -0.42 11.39 0.31
N LEU A 61 -0.58 12.24 1.31
CA LEU A 61 -1.86 12.89 1.57
C LEU A 61 -2.21 13.80 0.38
N HIS A 62 -3.35 13.57 -0.24
CA HIS A 62 -3.87 14.53 -1.21
C HIS A 62 -4.36 15.77 -0.44
N LYS A 63 -3.84 16.96 -0.77
CA LYS A 63 -4.39 18.21 -0.26
C LYS A 63 -5.77 18.38 -0.86
N GLU A 64 -6.79 18.49 -0.01
CA GLU A 64 -8.14 18.84 -0.43
C GLU A 64 -8.08 20.17 -1.20
N ARG A 65 -8.68 20.21 -2.40
CA ARG A 65 -8.83 21.47 -3.12
C ARG A 65 -9.74 22.36 -2.28
N ALA A 66 -9.22 23.51 -1.84
CA ALA A 66 -10.04 24.58 -1.32
C ALA A 66 -11.09 24.94 -2.38
N ALA A 67 -12.37 24.83 -2.01
CA ALA A 67 -13.50 25.23 -2.83
C ALA A 67 -13.54 26.75 -3.00
#